data_AF-A0A6A0H987-F1
#
_entry.id   AF-A0A6A0H987-F1
#
_cell.length_a   1.000
_cell.length_b   1.000
_cell.length_c   1.000
_cell.angle_alpha   90.00
_cell.angle_beta   90.00
_cell.angle_gamma   90.00
#
_symmetry.space_group_name_H-M   'P 1'
#
loop_
_entity.id
_entity.type
_entity.pdbx_description
1 polymer ?
#
loop_
_entity_poly.entity_id
_entity_poly.type
_entity_poly.pdbx_seq_one_letter_code
_entity_poly.pdbx_strand_id
1 'polypeptide(L)'
;MDLVPNHSSDEHEWFQKSLAKEDPYTDYYVWSNASGFDEISVFGGPAWKWVEGRQQFYLHQFLEKQPDLNFRNPAVQTEMQNVIKFWIDKGLDGMRIDAIKHLVEVEDLSTDEPLSGDPNVQDPNEYGYLTHPYTTNQPETLDIMRQWRILLDQYPDSKLLMAEVTYSGEEIDLVMKYYGTEEEPIADFPFNFNFIDNFHNRSDVTGFSLKFTVTEWLDNMPAGKWPNWVLGNHDQTRIATRMGKDLVEALNMMTLLLPGTPVTYYGEEIGMEDTFVSFEDSQDPSGCIWGPDRYMEFSRDPERTPMQWDNSTLAGFTDGPSSWLPVNENYSLPSL
;
A
#
# COMPACT_ATOMS: atom_id res chain seq x y z
N MET A 1 9.31 -10.97 0.13
CA MET A 1 9.87 -9.60 0.27
C MET A 1 8.80 -8.61 -0.18
N ASP A 2 8.76 -7.41 0.37
CA ASP A 2 7.91 -6.33 -0.13
C ASP A 2 8.72 -5.44 -1.10
N LEU A 3 8.10 -5.00 -2.19
CA LEU A 3 8.68 -4.12 -3.19
C LEU A 3 7.64 -3.06 -3.58
N VAL A 4 8.03 -1.79 -3.44
CA VAL A 4 7.32 -0.65 -4.02
C VAL A 4 7.99 -0.33 -5.37
N PRO A 5 7.46 -0.78 -6.53
CA PRO A 5 8.09 -0.49 -7.81
C PRO A 5 7.84 0.95 -8.27
N ASN A 6 6.80 1.63 -7.75
CA ASN A 6 6.30 2.90 -8.26
C ASN A 6 7.33 4.04 -8.25
N HIS A 7 8.08 4.16 -7.16
CA HIS A 7 8.99 5.28 -6.93
C HIS A 7 10.30 4.83 -6.30
N SER A 8 11.29 5.71 -6.30
CA SER A 8 12.49 5.57 -5.45
C SER A 8 12.64 6.77 -4.53
N SER A 9 13.61 6.75 -3.63
CA SER A 9 14.01 7.97 -2.91
C SER A 9 14.55 9.02 -3.89
N ASP A 10 14.33 10.30 -3.57
CA ASP A 10 15.01 11.44 -4.18
C ASP A 10 16.53 11.43 -3.93
N GLU A 11 17.02 10.68 -2.95
CA GLU A 11 18.45 10.46 -2.71
C GLU A 11 19.02 9.32 -3.58
N HIS A 12 18.19 8.60 -4.32
CA HIS A 12 18.63 7.49 -5.16
C HIS A 12 19.50 7.97 -6.33
N GLU A 13 20.51 7.18 -6.69
CA GLU A 13 21.43 7.50 -7.80
C GLU A 13 20.68 7.76 -9.12
N TRP A 14 19.62 6.99 -9.38
CA TRP A 14 18.76 7.21 -10.55
C TRP A 14 18.14 8.60 -10.54
N PHE A 15 17.61 9.10 -9.41
CA PHE A 15 16.99 10.42 -9.34
C PHE A 15 18.03 11.52 -9.47
N GLN A 16 19.18 11.37 -8.82
CA GLN A 16 20.27 12.35 -8.91
C GLN A 16 20.83 12.47 -10.34
N LYS A 17 21.01 11.34 -11.05
CA LYS A 17 21.41 11.35 -12.46
C LYS A 17 20.31 11.84 -13.38
N SER A 18 19.06 11.44 -13.10
CA SER A 18 17.88 11.95 -13.79
C SER A 18 17.85 13.46 -13.67
N LEU A 19 17.85 14.05 -12.46
CA LEU A 19 17.95 15.49 -12.16
C LEU A 19 19.01 16.21 -12.99
N ALA A 20 20.20 15.64 -13.09
CA ALA A 20 21.34 16.18 -13.84
C ALA A 20 21.24 16.01 -15.37
N LYS A 21 20.19 15.36 -15.88
CA LYS A 21 19.99 15.00 -17.30
C LYS A 21 21.13 14.13 -17.83
N GLU A 22 21.59 13.17 -17.01
CA GLU A 22 22.60 12.20 -17.40
C GLU A 22 21.96 10.98 -18.09
N ASP A 23 22.34 10.71 -19.34
CA ASP A 23 21.86 9.52 -20.05
C ASP A 23 22.42 8.22 -19.44
N PRO A 24 21.63 7.13 -19.35
CA PRO A 24 20.25 6.99 -19.84
C PRO A 24 19.15 7.40 -18.83
N TYR A 25 19.50 8.06 -17.73
CA TYR A 25 18.60 8.34 -16.60
C TYR A 25 17.71 9.57 -16.79
N THR A 26 17.96 10.39 -17.82
CA THR A 26 17.24 11.64 -18.09
C THR A 26 15.72 11.51 -17.93
N ASP A 27 15.15 10.42 -18.45
CA ASP A 27 13.69 10.14 -18.45
C ASP A 27 13.32 8.95 -17.54
N TYR A 28 14.12 8.65 -16.51
CA TYR A 28 13.78 7.58 -15.54
C TYR A 28 12.60 7.94 -14.64
N TYR A 29 12.27 9.22 -14.52
CA TYR A 29 11.20 9.74 -13.67
C TYR A 29 10.25 10.55 -14.52
N VAL A 30 9.02 10.73 -14.03
CA VAL A 30 8.02 11.52 -14.72
C VAL A 30 8.35 13.01 -14.53
N TRP A 31 8.80 13.67 -15.60
CA TRP A 31 9.10 15.09 -15.63
C TRP A 31 8.11 15.83 -16.54
N SER A 32 7.67 17.00 -16.11
CA SER A 32 6.81 17.85 -16.93
C SER A 32 7.31 19.30 -16.99
N ASN A 33 7.16 19.90 -18.18
CA ASN A 33 7.35 21.33 -18.40
C ASN A 33 6.07 22.13 -18.14
N ALA A 34 4.93 21.45 -18.04
CA ALA A 34 3.65 22.09 -17.80
C ALA A 34 3.57 22.65 -16.38
N SER A 35 2.59 23.52 -16.15
CA SER A 35 2.33 24.17 -14.87
C SER A 35 0.82 24.21 -14.65
N GLY A 36 0.38 24.26 -13.40
CA GLY A 36 -1.04 24.33 -13.05
C GLY A 36 -1.68 22.98 -12.75
N PHE A 37 -0.86 22.00 -12.38
CA PHE A 37 -1.30 20.70 -11.87
C PHE A 37 -2.20 20.86 -10.65
N ASP A 38 -3.32 20.14 -10.64
CA ASP A 38 -4.24 20.05 -9.52
C ASP A 38 -4.19 18.68 -8.82
N GLU A 39 -3.42 17.74 -9.35
CA GLU A 39 -3.28 16.40 -8.78
C GLU A 39 -2.75 16.46 -7.35
N ILE A 40 -3.39 15.70 -6.47
CA ILE A 40 -3.12 15.66 -5.04
C ILE A 40 -2.35 14.38 -4.72
N SER A 41 -1.29 14.51 -3.92
CA SER A 41 -0.56 13.36 -3.37
C SER A 41 -1.46 12.54 -2.43
N VAL A 42 -1.26 11.23 -2.39
CA VAL A 42 -1.94 10.31 -1.45
C VAL A 42 -1.81 10.76 0.01
N PHE A 43 -0.68 11.37 0.38
CA PHE A 43 -0.45 11.87 1.75
C PHE A 43 -0.85 13.33 1.96
N GLY A 44 -1.35 13.98 0.91
CA GLY A 44 -1.88 15.33 0.93
C GLY A 44 -0.97 16.38 0.29
N GLY A 45 -1.60 17.44 -0.20
CA GLY A 45 -0.95 18.53 -0.92
C GLY A 45 -0.62 18.17 -2.38
N PRO A 46 0.09 19.05 -3.11
CA PRO A 46 0.35 18.86 -4.54
C PRO A 46 1.18 17.59 -4.82
N ALA A 47 0.83 16.84 -5.86
CA ALA A 47 1.62 15.68 -6.34
C ALA A 47 2.82 16.07 -7.22
N TRP A 48 3.00 17.37 -7.52
CA TRP A 48 4.03 17.87 -8.42
C TRP A 48 4.94 18.88 -7.74
N LYS A 49 6.26 18.64 -7.80
CA LYS A 49 7.26 19.53 -7.21
C LYS A 49 8.18 20.15 -8.26
N TRP A 50 8.27 21.48 -8.24
CA TRP A 50 9.20 22.25 -9.08
C TRP A 50 10.66 22.06 -8.64
N VAL A 51 11.54 21.84 -9.62
CA VAL A 51 12.99 21.76 -9.39
C VAL A 51 13.72 22.87 -10.14
N GLU A 52 14.23 23.84 -9.40
CA GLU A 52 14.92 25.01 -9.97
C GLU A 52 16.14 24.63 -10.83
N GLY A 53 16.94 23.65 -10.41
CA GLY A 53 18.12 23.22 -11.17
C GLY A 53 17.79 22.58 -12.53
N ARG A 54 16.58 22.02 -12.67
CA ARG A 54 16.13 21.32 -13.89
C ARG A 54 15.15 22.14 -14.72
N GLN A 55 14.49 23.11 -14.09
CA GLN A 55 13.39 23.92 -14.64
C GLN A 55 12.19 23.06 -15.09
N GLN A 56 11.84 22.06 -14.30
CA GLN A 56 10.74 21.13 -14.56
C GLN A 56 10.08 20.70 -13.23
N PHE A 57 8.84 20.23 -13.30
CA PHE A 57 8.18 19.53 -12.20
C PHE A 57 8.47 18.03 -12.29
N TYR A 58 8.63 17.35 -11.15
CA TYR A 58 8.52 15.88 -11.10
C TYR A 58 7.26 15.45 -10.34
N LEU A 59 6.72 14.30 -10.74
CA LEU A 59 5.60 13.66 -10.08
C LEU A 59 6.06 12.90 -8.83
N HIS A 60 5.27 12.98 -7.78
CA HIS A 60 5.32 12.11 -6.62
C HIS A 60 3.90 11.80 -6.14
N GLN A 61 3.42 10.58 -6.37
CA GLN A 61 2.08 10.18 -5.91
C GLN A 61 1.99 10.12 -4.38
N PHE A 62 3.15 10.02 -3.70
CA PHE A 62 3.28 9.93 -2.25
C PHE A 62 4.07 11.14 -1.73
N LEU A 63 5.13 10.95 -0.94
CA LEU A 63 5.93 12.07 -0.43
C LEU A 63 6.74 12.73 -1.54
N GLU A 64 7.04 14.03 -1.39
CA GLU A 64 7.99 14.73 -2.28
C GLU A 64 9.35 14.00 -2.39
N LYS A 65 9.74 13.25 -1.37
CA LYS A 65 10.98 12.44 -1.34
C LYS A 65 10.86 11.10 -2.07
N GLN A 66 9.71 10.80 -2.64
CA GLN A 66 9.37 9.58 -3.36
C GLN A 66 9.01 9.93 -4.81
N PRO A 67 9.95 10.45 -5.62
CA PRO A 67 9.71 10.73 -7.04
C PRO A 67 9.36 9.46 -7.81
N ASP A 68 8.31 9.56 -8.63
CA ASP A 68 7.73 8.44 -9.37
C ASP A 68 8.55 8.08 -10.62
N LEU A 69 8.78 6.78 -10.78
CA LEU A 69 9.50 6.23 -11.92
C LEU A 69 8.60 6.24 -13.16
N ASN A 70 9.16 6.60 -14.31
CA ASN A 70 8.43 6.61 -15.57
C ASN A 70 8.34 5.19 -16.15
N PHE A 71 7.29 4.44 -15.82
CA PHE A 71 7.08 3.09 -16.34
C PHE A 71 6.75 3.01 -17.83
N ARG A 72 6.49 4.12 -18.52
CA ARG A 72 6.43 4.15 -19.99
C ARG A 72 7.81 4.09 -20.63
N ASN A 73 8.88 4.33 -19.85
CA ASN A 73 10.26 4.18 -20.31
C ASN A 73 10.69 2.69 -20.27
N PRO A 74 11.03 2.07 -21.43
CA PRO A 74 11.47 0.68 -21.46
C PRO A 74 12.74 0.40 -20.63
N ALA A 75 13.60 1.41 -20.43
CA ALA A 75 14.77 1.27 -19.57
C ALA A 75 14.37 1.08 -18.10
N VAL A 76 13.36 1.81 -17.63
CA VAL A 76 12.81 1.66 -16.26
C VAL A 76 12.19 0.27 -16.08
N GLN A 77 11.38 -0.18 -17.04
CA GLN A 77 10.80 -1.54 -16.99
C GLN A 77 11.89 -2.62 -16.93
N THR A 78 12.95 -2.46 -17.72
CA THR A 78 14.09 -3.38 -17.73
C THR A 78 14.85 -3.35 -16.40
N GLU A 79 15.12 -2.18 -15.83
CA GLU A 79 15.78 -2.08 -14.54
C GLU A 79 14.93 -2.66 -13.40
N MET A 80 13.62 -2.46 -13.43
CA MET A 80 12.74 -3.07 -12.42
C MET A 80 12.74 -4.60 -12.54
N GLN A 81 12.75 -5.15 -13.75
CA GLN A 81 12.95 -6.59 -13.95
C GLN A 81 14.31 -7.06 -13.41
N ASN A 82 15.39 -6.27 -13.59
CA ASN A 82 16.70 -6.58 -13.01
C ASN A 82 16.68 -6.58 -11.48
N VAL A 83 15.96 -5.64 -10.85
CA VAL A 83 15.78 -5.58 -9.38
C VAL A 83 15.05 -6.82 -8.88
N ILE A 84 13.92 -7.17 -9.51
CA ILE A 84 13.16 -8.39 -9.18
C ILE A 84 14.05 -9.62 -9.35
N LYS A 85 14.74 -9.74 -10.49
CA LYS A 85 15.63 -10.86 -10.80
C LYS A 85 16.74 -11.00 -9.75
N PHE A 86 17.39 -9.91 -9.38
CA PHE A 86 18.46 -9.91 -8.37
C PHE A 86 18.00 -10.56 -7.07
N TRP A 87 16.80 -10.19 -6.60
CA TRP A 87 16.25 -10.68 -5.34
C TRP A 87 15.81 -12.14 -5.41
N ILE A 88 15.23 -12.58 -6.52
CA ILE A 88 14.88 -13.98 -6.73
C ILE A 88 16.14 -14.85 -6.87
N ASP A 89 17.18 -14.37 -7.55
CA ASP A 89 18.49 -15.04 -7.65
C ASP A 89 19.17 -15.21 -6.28
N LYS A 90 18.85 -14.35 -5.30
CA LYS A 90 19.30 -14.48 -3.91
C LYS A 90 18.54 -15.54 -3.12
N GLY A 91 17.53 -16.16 -3.71
CA GLY A 91 16.77 -17.26 -3.12
C GLY A 91 15.43 -16.85 -2.50
N LEU A 92 14.88 -15.68 -2.83
CA LEU A 92 13.54 -15.31 -2.37
C LEU A 92 12.46 -16.19 -3.04
N ASP A 93 11.43 -16.53 -2.26
CA ASP A 93 10.30 -17.36 -2.71
C ASP A 93 9.21 -16.55 -3.43
N GLY A 94 9.28 -15.23 -3.34
CA GLY A 94 8.29 -14.35 -3.97
C GLY A 94 8.26 -12.95 -3.40
N MET A 95 7.33 -12.17 -3.95
CA MET A 95 7.25 -10.74 -3.72
C MET A 95 5.80 -10.29 -3.53
N ARG A 96 5.62 -9.38 -2.57
CA ARG A 96 4.47 -8.49 -2.47
C ARG A 96 4.83 -7.23 -3.24
N ILE A 97 3.93 -6.80 -4.11
CA ILE A 97 4.07 -5.60 -4.93
C ILE A 97 3.13 -4.54 -4.38
N ASP A 98 3.72 -3.50 -3.82
CA ASP A 98 3.02 -2.40 -3.17
C ASP A 98 2.66 -1.26 -4.16
N ALA A 99 1.64 -0.47 -3.82
CA ALA A 99 1.23 0.74 -4.53
C ALA A 99 0.97 0.57 -6.04
N ILE A 100 0.62 -0.64 -6.48
CA ILE A 100 0.68 -0.99 -7.90
C ILE A 100 -0.33 -0.22 -8.76
N LYS A 101 -1.44 0.25 -8.17
CA LYS A 101 -2.42 1.07 -8.88
C LYS A 101 -1.85 2.40 -9.38
N HIS A 102 -0.76 2.89 -8.80
CA HIS A 102 -0.12 4.15 -9.17
C HIS A 102 0.99 3.99 -10.22
N LEU A 103 1.28 2.77 -10.68
CA LEU A 103 2.47 2.48 -11.49
C LEU A 103 2.60 3.28 -12.78
N VAL A 104 1.46 3.62 -13.39
CA VAL A 104 1.38 4.29 -14.68
C VAL A 104 0.28 5.32 -14.62
N GLU A 105 0.59 6.53 -15.06
CA GLU A 105 -0.36 7.61 -15.33
C GLU A 105 -0.65 7.73 -16.84
N VAL A 106 -1.65 8.55 -17.18
CA VAL A 106 -1.91 8.95 -18.57
C VAL A 106 -0.70 9.67 -19.17
N GLU A 107 -0.51 9.52 -20.48
CA GLU A 107 0.58 10.20 -21.19
C GLU A 107 0.38 11.72 -21.27
N ASP A 108 -0.89 12.16 -21.38
CA ASP A 108 -1.24 13.58 -21.37
C ASP A 108 -1.50 14.08 -19.94
N LEU A 109 -0.43 14.55 -19.32
CA LEU A 109 -0.41 15.10 -17.97
C LEU A 109 -0.95 16.55 -17.89
N SER A 110 -1.59 17.06 -18.95
CA SER A 110 -2.16 18.42 -18.95
C SER A 110 -3.64 18.46 -18.58
N THR A 111 -4.22 17.29 -18.25
CA THR A 111 -5.64 17.17 -17.89
C THR A 111 -5.80 17.12 -16.38
N ASP A 112 -6.52 18.10 -15.84
CA ASP A 112 -6.90 18.21 -14.44
C ASP A 112 -7.79 17.04 -13.99
N GLU A 113 -7.61 16.58 -12.75
CA GLU A 113 -8.42 15.51 -12.17
C GLU A 113 -9.84 15.96 -11.81
N PRO A 114 -10.87 15.12 -11.98
CA PRO A 114 -12.24 15.50 -11.62
C PRO A 114 -12.42 15.56 -10.09
N LEU A 115 -13.19 16.54 -9.60
CA LEU A 115 -13.64 16.57 -8.20
C LEU A 115 -14.42 15.29 -7.84
N SER A 116 -14.19 14.76 -6.64
CA SER A 116 -14.93 13.60 -6.10
C SER A 116 -16.40 13.93 -5.83
N GLY A 117 -16.67 15.15 -5.37
CA GLY A 117 -17.98 15.55 -4.89
C GLY A 117 -18.39 14.90 -3.56
N ASP A 118 -17.46 14.26 -2.84
CA ASP A 118 -17.71 13.68 -1.53
C ASP A 118 -17.98 14.79 -0.50
N PRO A 119 -19.18 14.85 0.12
CA PRO A 119 -19.48 15.86 1.13
C PRO A 119 -18.66 15.70 2.43
N ASN A 120 -17.98 14.57 2.63
CA ASN A 120 -17.15 14.34 3.82
C ASN A 120 -15.72 14.87 3.65
N VAL A 121 -15.28 15.12 2.40
CA VAL A 121 -13.94 15.64 2.12
C VAL A 121 -14.06 17.12 1.72
N GLN A 122 -13.65 18.01 2.62
CA GLN A 122 -13.80 19.46 2.45
C GLN A 122 -12.48 20.18 2.21
N ASP A 123 -11.35 19.59 2.61
CA ASP A 123 -10.03 20.16 2.40
C ASP A 123 -9.53 19.82 0.99
N PRO A 124 -9.23 20.81 0.13
CA PRO A 124 -8.73 20.56 -1.22
C PRO A 124 -7.32 19.98 -1.26
N ASN A 125 -6.66 19.80 -0.12
CA ASN A 125 -5.37 19.10 -0.05
C ASN A 125 -5.52 17.61 0.29
N GLU A 126 -6.72 17.13 0.64
CA GLU A 126 -6.95 15.72 0.93
C GLU A 126 -7.11 14.94 -0.38
N TYR A 127 -6.48 13.76 -0.45
CA TYR A 127 -6.49 12.93 -1.66
C TYR A 127 -7.91 12.67 -2.19
N GLY A 128 -8.85 12.35 -1.28
CA GLY A 128 -10.26 12.10 -1.61
C GLY A 128 -11.05 13.32 -2.10
N TYR A 129 -10.44 14.51 -2.24
CA TYR A 129 -11.07 15.67 -2.84
C TYR A 129 -11.28 15.50 -4.36
N LEU A 130 -10.46 14.64 -4.97
CA LEU A 130 -10.50 14.31 -6.38
C LEU A 130 -10.88 12.84 -6.60
N THR A 131 -11.27 12.53 -7.82
CA THR A 131 -11.23 11.17 -8.37
C THR A 131 -9.98 11.02 -9.21
N HIS A 132 -9.45 9.80 -9.32
CA HIS A 132 -8.12 9.60 -9.88
C HIS A 132 -8.08 8.75 -11.17
N PRO A 133 -8.90 9.05 -12.21
CA PRO A 133 -8.97 8.24 -13.42
C PRO A 133 -7.71 8.38 -14.31
N TYR A 134 -6.88 9.40 -14.05
CA TYR A 134 -5.72 9.74 -14.86
C TYR A 134 -4.39 9.30 -14.22
N THR A 135 -4.37 9.21 -12.90
CA THR A 135 -3.17 8.88 -12.12
C THR A 135 -3.17 7.47 -11.53
N THR A 136 -4.29 6.73 -11.66
CA THR A 136 -4.37 5.35 -11.15
C THR A 136 -4.94 4.39 -12.17
N ASN A 137 -4.68 3.09 -11.98
CA ASN A 137 -5.35 1.97 -12.62
C ASN A 137 -5.30 1.97 -14.16
N GLN A 138 -4.24 2.55 -14.74
CA GLN A 138 -4.05 2.51 -16.18
C GLN A 138 -3.85 1.06 -16.67
N PRO A 139 -4.40 0.68 -17.84
CA PRO A 139 -4.35 -0.70 -18.33
C PRO A 139 -2.94 -1.29 -18.44
N GLU A 140 -1.96 -0.45 -18.77
CA GLU A 140 -0.55 -0.84 -18.91
C GLU A 140 0.04 -1.43 -17.62
N THR A 141 -0.50 -1.07 -16.45
CA THR A 141 -0.09 -1.65 -15.15
C THR A 141 -0.23 -3.17 -15.15
N LEU A 142 -1.34 -3.70 -15.69
CA LEU A 142 -1.57 -5.14 -15.78
C LEU A 142 -0.59 -5.80 -16.76
N ASP A 143 -0.26 -5.13 -17.87
CA ASP A 143 0.70 -5.61 -18.85
C ASP A 143 2.12 -5.70 -18.27
N ILE A 144 2.53 -4.69 -17.48
CA ILE A 144 3.83 -4.68 -16.80
C ILE A 144 3.90 -5.78 -15.73
N MET A 145 2.86 -5.92 -14.91
CA MET A 145 2.81 -7.02 -13.94
C MET A 145 2.85 -8.39 -14.60
N ARG A 146 2.18 -8.57 -15.76
CA ARG A 146 2.26 -9.81 -16.53
C ARG A 146 3.70 -10.12 -16.95
N GLN A 147 4.49 -9.10 -17.33
CA GLN A 147 5.91 -9.31 -17.64
C GLN A 147 6.71 -9.78 -16.42
N TRP A 148 6.39 -9.29 -15.22
CA TRP A 148 7.00 -9.80 -13.98
C TRP A 148 6.60 -11.25 -13.70
N ARG A 149 5.34 -11.62 -13.92
CA ARG A 149 4.91 -13.02 -13.84
C ARG A 149 5.68 -13.93 -14.79
N ILE A 150 5.81 -13.52 -16.06
CA ILE A 150 6.58 -14.24 -17.09
C ILE A 150 8.06 -14.37 -16.68
N LEU A 151 8.65 -13.34 -16.08
CA LEU A 151 10.02 -13.40 -15.54
C LEU A 151 10.13 -14.44 -14.42
N LEU A 152 9.20 -14.43 -13.47
CA LEU A 152 9.18 -15.34 -12.33
C LEU A 152 8.93 -16.79 -12.73
N ASP A 153 8.17 -17.04 -13.80
CA ASP A 153 7.90 -18.38 -14.33
C ASP A 153 9.10 -19.03 -15.05
N GLN A 154 10.19 -18.27 -15.26
CA GLN A 154 11.44 -18.82 -15.81
C GLN A 154 12.26 -19.59 -14.75
N TYR A 155 11.92 -19.43 -13.47
CA TYR A 155 12.61 -20.15 -12.39
C TYR A 155 12.05 -21.57 -12.21
N PRO A 156 12.90 -22.54 -11.85
CA PRO A 156 12.46 -23.94 -11.72
C PRO A 156 11.49 -24.16 -10.56
N ASP A 157 11.63 -23.38 -9.49
CA ASP A 157 10.73 -23.38 -8.34
C ASP A 157 9.68 -22.29 -8.51
N SER A 158 8.43 -22.59 -8.18
CA SER A 158 7.34 -21.60 -8.22
C SER A 158 7.66 -20.40 -7.33
N LYS A 159 7.50 -19.20 -7.89
CA LYS A 159 7.68 -17.93 -7.18
C LYS A 159 6.36 -17.20 -7.02
N LEU A 160 6.06 -16.76 -5.80
CA LEU A 160 4.84 -16.03 -5.48
C LEU A 160 4.94 -14.58 -5.95
N LEU A 161 3.86 -14.07 -6.52
CA LEU A 161 3.64 -12.68 -6.85
C LEU A 161 2.28 -12.26 -6.32
N MET A 162 2.27 -11.39 -5.31
CA MET A 162 1.07 -10.88 -4.68
C MET A 162 0.95 -9.37 -4.95
N ALA A 163 -0.23 -8.89 -5.31
CA ALA A 163 -0.46 -7.49 -5.65
C ALA A 163 -1.22 -6.77 -4.53
N GLU A 164 -0.67 -5.66 -4.01
CA GLU A 164 -1.44 -4.72 -3.19
C GLU A 164 -2.21 -3.79 -4.11
N VAL A 165 -3.54 -3.96 -4.16
CA VAL A 165 -4.44 -3.09 -4.92
C VAL A 165 -5.49 -2.61 -3.94
N THR A 166 -5.40 -1.35 -3.50
CA THR A 166 -6.50 -0.71 -2.78
C THR A 166 -7.59 -0.34 -3.78
N TYR A 167 -8.85 -0.56 -3.41
CA TYR A 167 -10.00 -0.26 -4.25
C TYR A 167 -11.18 0.14 -3.37
N SER A 168 -12.17 0.81 -3.95
CA SER A 168 -13.42 1.13 -3.27
C SER A 168 -14.56 0.32 -3.87
N GLY A 169 -15.43 -0.25 -3.01
CA GLY A 169 -16.62 -1.04 -3.33
C GLY A 169 -16.87 -1.43 -4.80
N GLU A 170 -17.31 -0.47 -5.62
CA GLU A 170 -17.70 -0.65 -7.03
C GLU A 170 -16.57 -1.13 -7.98
N GLU A 171 -15.33 -1.22 -7.49
CA GLU A 171 -14.14 -1.55 -8.26
C GLU A 171 -13.66 -3.01 -8.07
N ILE A 172 -14.47 -3.91 -7.49
CA ILE A 172 -14.04 -5.32 -7.31
C ILE A 172 -13.61 -5.97 -8.64
N ASP A 173 -14.30 -5.67 -9.74
CA ASP A 173 -13.95 -6.14 -11.09
C ASP A 173 -12.54 -5.72 -11.52
N LEU A 174 -12.07 -4.55 -11.07
CA LEU A 174 -10.72 -4.07 -11.36
C LEU A 174 -9.69 -4.93 -10.63
N VAL A 175 -9.91 -5.22 -9.35
CA VAL A 175 -9.00 -6.04 -8.55
C VAL A 175 -8.93 -7.47 -9.06
N MET A 176 -10.07 -8.03 -9.50
CA MET A 176 -10.10 -9.37 -10.06
C MET A 176 -9.24 -9.52 -11.33
N LYS A 177 -9.00 -8.44 -12.09
CA LYS A 177 -8.10 -8.47 -13.26
C LYS A 177 -6.66 -8.79 -12.87
N TYR A 178 -6.22 -8.51 -11.64
CA TYR A 178 -4.87 -8.81 -11.18
C TYR A 178 -4.60 -10.31 -11.02
N TYR A 179 -5.62 -11.18 -10.99
CA TYR A 179 -5.39 -12.63 -11.11
C TYR A 179 -4.92 -13.04 -12.53
N GLY A 180 -5.23 -12.23 -13.55
CA GLY A 180 -5.11 -12.62 -14.95
C GLY A 180 -6.06 -13.75 -15.36
N THR A 181 -5.86 -14.30 -16.54
CA THR A 181 -6.59 -15.49 -17.02
C THR A 181 -5.80 -16.78 -16.75
N GLU A 182 -6.26 -17.91 -17.28
CA GLU A 182 -5.48 -19.16 -17.28
C GLU A 182 -4.33 -19.10 -18.30
N GLU A 183 -4.58 -18.49 -19.47
CA GLU A 183 -3.60 -18.32 -20.54
C GLU A 183 -2.61 -17.19 -20.26
N GLU A 184 -3.04 -16.16 -19.54
CA GLU A 184 -2.26 -14.98 -19.22
C GLU A 184 -2.35 -14.66 -17.71
N PRO A 185 -1.69 -15.46 -16.84
CA PRO A 185 -1.67 -15.19 -15.41
C PRO A 185 -0.90 -13.88 -15.10
N ILE A 186 -1.30 -13.19 -14.02
CA ILE A 186 -0.65 -11.96 -13.56
C ILE A 186 -0.13 -12.15 -12.14
N ALA A 187 -0.95 -12.03 -11.10
CA ALA A 187 -0.58 -12.34 -9.73
C ALA A 187 -1.14 -13.70 -9.31
N ASP A 188 -0.50 -14.35 -8.33
CA ASP A 188 -1.07 -15.52 -7.66
C ASP A 188 -2.39 -15.12 -6.96
N PHE A 189 -2.40 -13.95 -6.32
CA PHE A 189 -3.59 -13.24 -5.89
C PHE A 189 -3.31 -11.74 -5.63
N PRO A 190 -4.27 -10.85 -5.89
CA PRO A 190 -4.31 -9.55 -5.24
C PRO A 190 -4.74 -9.70 -3.77
N PHE A 191 -4.22 -8.86 -2.88
CA PHE A 191 -4.63 -8.86 -1.48
C PHE A 191 -6.12 -8.49 -1.34
N ASN A 192 -6.84 -9.26 -0.52
CA ASN A 192 -8.24 -9.04 -0.22
C ASN A 192 -8.39 -8.14 1.01
N PHE A 193 -8.66 -6.86 0.78
CA PHE A 193 -8.85 -5.88 1.84
C PHE A 193 -10.31 -5.67 2.25
N ASN A 194 -11.27 -6.45 1.75
CA ASN A 194 -12.70 -6.27 2.09
C ASN A 194 -12.97 -6.27 3.61
N PHE A 195 -12.23 -7.03 4.42
CA PHE A 195 -12.40 -7.01 5.89
C PHE A 195 -11.86 -5.73 6.56
N ILE A 196 -10.90 -5.06 5.93
CA ILE A 196 -10.43 -3.75 6.34
C ILE A 196 -11.44 -2.70 5.89
N ASP A 197 -11.84 -2.75 4.61
CA ASP A 197 -12.65 -1.72 3.97
C ASP A 197 -14.12 -1.75 4.40
N ASN A 198 -14.69 -2.92 4.69
CA ASN A 198 -16.08 -3.03 5.11
C ASN A 198 -16.26 -2.88 6.62
N PHE A 199 -15.20 -3.04 7.41
CA PHE A 199 -15.28 -3.02 8.86
C PHE A 199 -14.33 -1.99 9.45
N HIS A 200 -14.86 -0.81 9.71
CA HIS A 200 -14.16 0.31 10.35
C HIS A 200 -14.43 0.37 11.86
N ASN A 201 -15.58 -0.14 12.30
CA ASN A 201 -16.00 -0.13 13.70
C ASN A 201 -16.83 -1.38 14.07
N ARG A 202 -17.02 -1.62 15.36
CA ARG A 202 -17.77 -2.79 15.88
C ARG A 202 -19.18 -2.93 15.30
N SER A 203 -19.88 -1.83 15.02
CA SER A 203 -21.27 -1.92 14.54
C SER A 203 -21.38 -2.43 13.09
N ASP A 204 -20.28 -2.37 12.34
CA ASP A 204 -20.21 -2.90 10.98
C ASP A 204 -20.26 -4.43 10.98
N VAL A 205 -19.75 -5.08 12.03
CA VAL A 205 -19.62 -6.54 12.11
C VAL A 205 -20.93 -7.20 12.54
N THR A 206 -21.70 -7.59 11.54
CA THR A 206 -22.90 -8.44 11.67
C THR A 206 -22.73 -9.76 10.90
N GLY A 207 -23.50 -10.79 11.25
CA GLY A 207 -23.50 -12.05 10.49
C GLY A 207 -23.86 -11.87 9.01
N PHE A 208 -24.66 -10.86 8.67
CA PHE A 208 -24.96 -10.50 7.28
C PHE A 208 -23.73 -9.91 6.58
N SER A 209 -23.10 -8.91 7.19
CA SER A 209 -21.92 -8.24 6.61
C SER A 209 -20.70 -9.16 6.47
N LEU A 210 -20.51 -10.10 7.41
CA LEU A 210 -19.46 -11.13 7.34
C LEU A 210 -19.71 -12.06 6.16
N LYS A 211 -20.95 -12.54 6.02
CA LYS A 211 -21.32 -13.38 4.89
C LYS A 211 -21.11 -12.62 3.58
N PHE A 212 -21.61 -11.39 3.49
CA PHE A 212 -21.49 -10.55 2.31
C PHE A 212 -20.03 -10.35 1.90
N THR A 213 -19.18 -9.93 2.84
CA THR A 213 -17.74 -9.70 2.64
C THR A 213 -17.03 -10.94 2.08
N VAL A 214 -17.36 -12.12 2.62
CA VAL A 214 -16.79 -13.39 2.15
C VAL A 214 -17.32 -13.76 0.76
N THR A 215 -18.64 -13.68 0.55
CA THR A 215 -19.25 -14.06 -0.73
C THR A 215 -18.88 -13.11 -1.86
N GLU A 216 -18.73 -11.81 -1.57
CA GLU A 216 -18.35 -10.81 -2.56
C GLU A 216 -17.01 -11.14 -3.22
N TRP A 217 -16.00 -11.55 -2.45
CA TRP A 217 -14.73 -11.99 -3.03
C TRP A 217 -14.89 -13.31 -3.81
N LEU A 218 -15.54 -14.31 -3.21
CA LEU A 218 -15.65 -15.65 -3.80
C LEU A 218 -16.52 -15.68 -5.07
N ASP A 219 -17.55 -14.85 -5.17
CA ASP A 219 -18.46 -14.79 -6.30
C ASP A 219 -17.84 -14.05 -7.50
N ASN A 220 -16.91 -13.12 -7.26
CA ASN A 220 -16.24 -12.32 -8.32
C ASN A 220 -14.86 -12.88 -8.72
N MET A 221 -14.21 -13.66 -7.84
CA MET A 221 -12.91 -14.26 -8.15
C MET A 221 -12.98 -15.19 -9.37
N PRO A 222 -12.03 -15.09 -10.34
CA PRO A 222 -12.04 -15.98 -11.49
C PRO A 222 -11.98 -17.45 -11.10
N ALA A 223 -12.71 -18.29 -11.83
CA ALA A 223 -12.79 -19.72 -11.54
C ALA A 223 -11.39 -20.37 -11.49
N GLY A 224 -11.14 -21.19 -10.47
CA GLY A 224 -9.86 -21.90 -10.29
C GLY A 224 -8.74 -21.07 -9.65
N LYS A 225 -8.96 -19.77 -9.36
CA LYS A 225 -8.00 -18.94 -8.61
C LYS A 225 -8.10 -19.18 -7.10
N TRP A 226 -7.08 -18.70 -6.38
CA TRP A 226 -6.90 -18.95 -4.95
C TRP A 226 -7.19 -17.69 -4.11
N PRO A 227 -8.17 -17.72 -3.20
CA PRO A 227 -8.52 -16.54 -2.41
C PRO A 227 -7.53 -16.32 -1.25
N ASN A 228 -7.59 -15.13 -0.65
CA ASN A 228 -6.86 -14.77 0.57
C ASN A 228 -7.73 -13.88 1.48
N TRP A 229 -7.32 -13.74 2.74
CA TRP A 229 -8.09 -13.01 3.76
C TRP A 229 -7.16 -12.19 4.65
N VAL A 230 -7.31 -10.86 4.62
CA VAL A 230 -6.50 -9.91 5.41
C VAL A 230 -7.37 -9.22 6.45
N LEU A 231 -7.00 -9.27 7.73
CA LEU A 231 -7.72 -8.56 8.80
C LEU A 231 -7.12 -7.18 9.12
N GLY A 232 -5.83 -7.01 8.85
CA GLY A 232 -5.08 -5.80 9.16
C GLY A 232 -3.73 -5.78 8.46
N ASN A 233 -3.09 -4.62 8.51
CA ASN A 233 -1.76 -4.36 7.99
C ASN A 233 -1.19 -3.12 8.74
N HIS A 234 -0.04 -2.62 8.29
CA HIS A 234 0.64 -1.47 8.86
C HIS A 234 0.10 -0.09 8.41
N ASP A 235 -1.00 -0.04 7.66
CA ASP A 235 -1.62 1.19 7.16
C ASP A 235 -3.03 1.39 7.68
N GLN A 236 -3.49 0.49 8.56
CA GLN A 236 -4.86 0.42 9.02
C GLN A 236 -4.90 0.15 10.52
N THR A 237 -5.68 0.95 11.24
CA THR A 237 -6.05 0.78 12.67
C THR A 237 -6.20 -0.70 13.02
N ARG A 238 -5.57 -1.21 14.07
CA ARG A 238 -5.56 -2.66 14.38
C ARG A 238 -6.96 -3.24 14.53
N ILE A 239 -7.14 -4.50 14.12
CA ILE A 239 -8.45 -5.19 14.19
C ILE A 239 -9.05 -5.20 15.60
N ALA A 240 -8.20 -5.34 16.64
CA ALA A 240 -8.64 -5.31 18.03
C ALA A 240 -9.19 -3.93 18.44
N THR A 241 -8.64 -2.85 17.89
CA THR A 241 -9.14 -1.48 18.10
C THR A 241 -10.44 -1.25 17.34
N ARG A 242 -10.51 -1.65 16.06
CA ARG A 242 -11.70 -1.45 15.22
C ARG A 242 -12.90 -2.27 15.72
N MET A 243 -12.67 -3.53 16.11
CA MET A 243 -13.74 -4.49 16.43
C MET A 243 -13.87 -4.80 17.92
N GLY A 244 -12.90 -4.50 18.75
CA GLY A 244 -12.84 -4.96 20.13
C GLY A 244 -12.19 -6.35 20.27
N LYS A 245 -11.44 -6.52 21.36
CA LYS A 245 -10.66 -7.74 21.66
C LYS A 245 -11.48 -9.03 21.67
N ASP A 246 -12.74 -8.96 22.08
CA ASP A 246 -13.62 -10.12 22.20
C ASP A 246 -13.94 -10.80 20.85
N LEU A 247 -13.74 -10.10 19.73
CA LEU A 247 -13.92 -10.68 18.39
C LEU A 247 -12.63 -11.15 17.72
N VAL A 248 -11.46 -10.80 18.23
CA VAL A 248 -10.19 -11.10 17.56
C VAL A 248 -10.00 -12.61 17.37
N GLU A 249 -10.28 -13.40 18.41
CA GLU A 249 -10.19 -14.86 18.34
C GLU A 249 -11.15 -15.43 17.27
N ALA A 250 -12.39 -14.95 17.24
CA ALA A 250 -13.40 -15.41 16.29
C ALA A 250 -13.05 -15.05 14.84
N LEU A 251 -12.52 -13.85 14.61
CA LEU A 251 -12.10 -13.38 13.29
C LEU A 251 -10.85 -14.14 12.80
N ASN A 252 -9.86 -14.35 13.66
CA ASN A 252 -8.69 -15.19 13.34
C ASN A 252 -9.10 -16.63 13.04
N MET A 253 -9.99 -17.22 13.85
CA MET A 253 -10.51 -18.56 13.59
C MET A 253 -11.23 -18.62 12.22
N MET A 254 -12.02 -17.60 11.89
CA MET A 254 -12.72 -17.53 10.62
C MET A 254 -11.74 -17.52 9.43
N THR A 255 -10.70 -16.67 9.44
CA THR A 255 -9.74 -16.60 8.31
C THR A 255 -8.95 -17.90 8.14
N LEU A 256 -8.64 -18.60 9.24
CA LEU A 256 -8.00 -19.92 9.21
C LEU A 256 -8.92 -21.03 8.66
N LEU A 257 -10.25 -20.87 8.74
CA LEU A 257 -11.24 -21.85 8.29
C LEU A 257 -11.81 -21.56 6.90
N LEU A 258 -11.69 -20.32 6.41
CA LEU A 258 -12.07 -19.96 5.06
C LEU A 258 -11.13 -20.62 4.04
N PRO A 259 -11.61 -20.93 2.82
CA PRO A 259 -10.73 -21.45 1.76
C PRO A 259 -9.67 -20.42 1.41
N GLY A 260 -8.46 -20.84 1.05
CA GLY A 260 -7.42 -19.92 0.59
C GLY A 260 -6.30 -19.71 1.60
N THR A 261 -5.69 -18.53 1.53
CA THR A 261 -4.55 -18.14 2.38
C THR A 261 -4.97 -17.14 3.46
N PRO A 262 -4.89 -17.48 4.76
CA PRO A 262 -5.00 -16.50 5.83
C PRO A 262 -3.76 -15.60 5.86
N VAL A 263 -3.95 -14.30 5.99
CA VAL A 263 -2.87 -13.30 6.14
C VAL A 263 -3.01 -12.66 7.51
N THR A 264 -1.94 -12.70 8.30
CA THR A 264 -1.89 -12.17 9.67
C THR A 264 -0.85 -11.06 9.75
N TYR A 265 -1.27 -9.89 10.21
CA TYR A 265 -0.36 -8.80 10.59
C TYR A 265 0.12 -8.99 12.03
N TYR A 266 1.38 -8.68 12.31
CA TYR A 266 1.96 -9.00 13.62
C TYR A 266 1.18 -8.33 14.76
N GLY A 267 0.95 -9.10 15.82
CA GLY A 267 0.16 -8.67 16.97
C GLY A 267 -1.32 -9.06 16.89
N GLU A 268 -1.86 -9.41 15.71
CA GLU A 268 -3.24 -9.93 15.61
C GLU A 268 -3.41 -11.26 16.34
N GLU A 269 -2.37 -12.08 16.40
CA GLU A 269 -2.34 -13.38 17.08
C GLU A 269 -2.38 -13.28 18.60
N ILE A 270 -2.06 -12.10 19.16
CA ILE A 270 -2.16 -11.78 20.60
C ILE A 270 -3.17 -10.66 20.88
N GLY A 271 -3.90 -10.19 19.85
CA GLY A 271 -4.89 -9.12 19.99
C GLY A 271 -4.32 -7.76 20.38
N MET A 272 -3.16 -7.38 19.85
CA MET A 272 -2.61 -6.03 20.00
C MET A 272 -3.61 -4.98 19.54
N GLU A 273 -3.71 -3.91 20.33
CA GLU A 273 -4.47 -2.71 20.02
C GLU A 273 -3.51 -1.59 19.61
N ASP A 274 -4.06 -0.64 18.88
CA ASP A 274 -3.44 0.65 18.67
C ASP A 274 -3.18 1.34 20.01
N THR A 275 -2.18 2.21 20.02
CA THR A 275 -1.89 3.09 21.15
C THR A 275 -1.85 4.53 20.69
N PHE A 276 -2.17 5.43 21.60
CA PHE A 276 -1.93 6.84 21.36
C PHE A 276 -0.42 7.09 21.17
N VAL A 277 -0.07 7.78 20.09
CA VAL A 277 1.27 8.28 19.80
C VAL A 277 1.16 9.79 19.70
N SER A 278 1.94 10.53 20.49
CA SER A 278 1.91 12.00 20.49
C SER A 278 2.47 12.56 19.18
N PHE A 279 2.16 13.81 18.84
CA PHE A 279 2.73 14.46 17.66
C PHE A 279 4.26 14.53 17.74
N GLU A 280 4.81 14.74 18.94
CA GLU A 280 6.25 14.76 19.17
C GLU A 280 6.92 13.40 18.99
N ASP A 281 6.19 12.31 19.23
CA ASP A 281 6.67 10.95 19.04
C ASP A 281 6.39 10.40 17.63
N SER A 282 5.43 10.99 16.90
CA SER A 282 5.04 10.54 15.57
C SER A 282 6.22 10.54 14.59
N GLN A 283 6.32 9.43 13.86
CA GLN A 283 7.35 9.21 12.85
C GLN A 283 6.75 9.08 11.45
N ASP A 284 5.43 8.84 11.33
CA ASP A 284 4.78 8.68 10.03
C ASP A 284 4.68 10.02 9.28
N PRO A 285 5.35 10.17 8.13
CA PRO A 285 5.23 11.38 7.32
C PRO A 285 3.79 11.64 6.84
N SER A 286 2.98 10.59 6.65
CA SER A 286 1.57 10.70 6.26
C SER A 286 0.78 11.50 7.28
N GLY A 287 1.02 11.29 8.58
CA GLY A 287 0.42 12.11 9.65
C GLY A 287 1.10 13.47 9.80
N CYS A 288 2.43 13.51 9.80
CA CYS A 288 3.20 14.71 10.16
C CYS A 288 2.94 15.92 9.24
N ILE A 289 2.65 15.69 7.96
CA ILE A 289 2.35 16.74 6.97
C ILE A 289 1.12 17.58 7.37
N TRP A 290 0.16 16.98 8.08
CA TRP A 290 -1.08 17.64 8.51
C TRP A 290 -0.95 18.45 9.81
N GLY A 291 0.24 18.41 10.43
CA GLY A 291 0.52 19.18 11.64
C GLY A 291 -0.14 18.62 12.91
N PRO A 292 0.13 19.25 14.08
CA PRO A 292 -0.21 18.69 15.39
C PRO A 292 -1.71 18.55 15.65
N ASP A 293 -2.56 19.29 14.95
CA ASP A 293 -4.00 19.27 15.17
C ASP A 293 -4.70 18.12 14.43
N ARG A 294 -4.12 17.64 13.32
CA ARG A 294 -4.76 16.67 12.41
C ARG A 294 -3.95 15.41 12.15
N TYR A 295 -2.70 15.30 12.62
CA TYR A 295 -1.84 14.15 12.33
C TYR A 295 -2.48 12.78 12.64
N MET A 296 -3.29 12.68 13.69
CA MET A 296 -3.96 11.41 14.06
C MET A 296 -5.01 10.96 13.05
N GLU A 297 -5.53 11.86 12.20
CA GLU A 297 -6.46 11.50 11.12
C GLU A 297 -5.76 10.68 10.02
N PHE A 298 -4.44 10.85 9.87
CA PHE A 298 -3.66 10.33 8.74
C PHE A 298 -2.44 9.49 9.14
N SER A 299 -2.07 9.49 10.42
CA SER A 299 -0.91 8.76 10.94
C SER A 299 -1.22 7.28 11.11
N ARG A 300 -0.29 6.46 10.63
CA ARG A 300 -0.29 5.00 10.76
C ARG A 300 0.60 4.52 11.91
N ASP A 301 1.17 5.43 12.70
CA ASP A 301 2.01 5.08 13.85
C ASP A 301 1.31 4.19 14.88
N PRO A 302 0.01 4.38 15.22
CA PRO A 302 -0.67 3.56 16.23
C PRO A 302 -0.66 2.05 15.94
N GLU A 303 -0.84 1.65 14.68
CA GLU A 303 -0.80 0.25 14.24
C GLU A 303 0.63 -0.28 14.02
N ARG A 304 1.65 0.58 14.10
CA ARG A 304 3.07 0.25 13.91
C ARG A 304 3.86 0.09 15.22
N THR A 305 3.17 0.21 16.35
CA THR A 305 3.83 0.18 17.66
C THR A 305 4.47 -1.18 17.96
N PRO A 306 5.59 -1.21 18.71
CA PRO A 306 6.42 -2.41 18.83
C PRO A 306 5.68 -3.64 19.36
N MET A 307 6.07 -4.82 18.87
CA MET A 307 5.52 -6.12 19.29
C MET A 307 5.66 -6.34 20.80
N GLN A 308 4.62 -6.90 21.42
CA GLN A 308 4.56 -7.17 22.86
C GLN A 308 4.95 -8.62 23.16
N TRP A 309 6.22 -8.89 23.42
CA TRP A 309 6.73 -10.25 23.64
C TRP A 309 6.46 -10.77 25.05
N ASP A 310 6.66 -9.91 26.05
CA ASP A 310 6.47 -10.25 27.45
C ASP A 310 6.16 -9.01 28.32
N ASN A 311 6.15 -9.17 29.64
CA ASN A 311 5.84 -8.12 30.60
C ASN A 311 7.09 -7.37 31.13
N SER A 312 8.25 -7.57 30.52
CA SER A 312 9.47 -6.82 30.85
C SER A 312 9.44 -5.40 30.27
N THR A 313 10.43 -4.58 30.60
CA THR A 313 10.52 -3.20 30.11
C THR A 313 10.39 -3.13 28.58
N LEU A 314 9.55 -2.20 28.08
CA LEU A 314 9.25 -2.05 26.65
C LEU A 314 8.75 -3.35 26.00
N ALA A 315 8.00 -4.15 26.77
CA ALA A 315 7.41 -5.43 26.36
C ALA A 315 8.40 -6.46 25.79
N GLY A 316 9.67 -6.39 26.21
CA GLY A 316 10.73 -7.26 25.69
C GLY A 316 11.13 -6.96 24.24
N PHE A 317 10.66 -5.87 23.64
CA PHE A 317 10.98 -5.49 22.26
C PHE A 317 12.44 -5.05 22.09
N THR A 318 13.01 -4.38 23.11
CA THR A 318 14.37 -3.86 23.07
C THR A 318 14.97 -3.76 24.47
N ASP A 319 16.28 -4.03 24.58
CA ASP A 319 17.09 -3.75 25.78
C ASP A 319 17.53 -2.27 25.87
N GLY A 320 17.21 -1.47 24.84
CA GLY A 320 17.53 -0.05 24.79
C GLY A 320 16.71 0.79 25.78
N PRO A 321 17.14 2.04 26.05
CA PRO A 321 16.42 2.94 26.96
C PRO A 321 15.08 3.44 26.40
N SER A 322 14.87 3.33 25.08
CA SER A 322 13.66 3.71 24.37
C SER A 322 13.50 2.88 23.08
N SER A 323 12.27 2.81 22.58
CA SER A 323 11.92 2.29 21.26
C SER A 323 11.69 3.42 20.25
N TRP A 324 11.58 3.09 18.97
CA TRP A 324 11.39 4.06 17.89
C TRP A 324 9.96 4.65 17.86
N LEU A 325 8.97 3.89 18.34
CA LEU A 325 7.62 4.35 18.69
C LEU A 325 7.29 3.89 20.12
N PRO A 326 6.35 4.56 20.82
CA PRO A 326 5.88 4.14 22.13
C PRO A 326 5.34 2.70 22.14
N VAL A 327 5.65 1.94 23.19
CA VAL A 327 5.04 0.62 23.42
C VAL A 327 3.69 0.83 24.12
N ASN A 328 2.63 0.20 23.62
CA ASN A 328 1.30 0.28 24.22
C ASN A 328 1.32 -0.19 25.68
N GLU A 329 0.90 0.65 26.63
CA GLU A 329 0.98 0.41 28.08
C GLU A 329 0.25 -0.87 28.55
N ASN A 330 -0.64 -1.42 27.73
CA ASN A 330 -1.39 -2.64 28.02
C ASN A 330 -0.53 -3.93 28.00
N TYR A 331 0.73 -3.88 27.57
CA TYR A 331 1.64 -5.05 27.55
C TYR A 331 1.86 -5.73 28.91
N SER A 332 1.63 -4.99 30.00
CA SER A 332 1.76 -5.47 31.38
C SER A 332 0.52 -6.23 31.88
N LEU A 333 -0.58 -6.20 31.13
CA LEU A 333 -1.81 -6.90 31.48
C LEU A 333 -1.70 -8.38 31.09
N PRO A 334 -2.32 -9.29 31.86
CA PRO A 334 -2.41 -10.69 31.45
C PRO A 334 -3.13 -10.78 30.10
N SER A 335 -2.55 -11.50 29.13
CA SER A 335 -3.27 -11.94 27.94
C SER A 335 -4.48 -12.78 28.37
N LEU A 336 -5.65 -12.47 27.82
CA LEU A 336 -6.92 -13.15 28.09
C LEU A 336 -6.88 -14.62 27.66
#